data_AF-A0A2H0KMW3-F1
#
_entry.id   AF-A0A2H0KMW3-F1
#
_cell.length_a   1.000
_cell.length_b   1.000
_cell.length_c   1.000
_cell.angle_alpha   90.00
_cell.angle_beta   90.00
_cell.angle_gamma   90.00
#
_symmetry.space_group_name_H-M   'P 1'
#
loop_
_entity.id
_entity.type
_entity.pdbx_description
1 polymer ?
#
loop_
_entity_poly.entity_id
_entity_poly.type
_entity_poly.pdbx_seq_one_letter_code
_entity_poly.pdbx_strand_id
1 'polypeptide(L)' 'MQYKKAPEIKRQIRVLIKELKFTHIKPNQIHCIRSFDAKTRAVARIWGMAKIFHEVVGIEPNYIIEVNAKRFDKLSD' A
#
# COMPACT_ATOMS: atom_id res chain seq x y z
N MET A 1 0.20 -9.24 13.81
CA MET A 1 -0.56 -8.71 12.67
C MET A 1 -0.40 -9.70 11.53
N GLN A 2 -1.47 -10.44 11.24
CA GLN A 2 -1.56 -11.36 10.14
C GLN A 2 -1.93 -10.58 8.88
N TYR A 3 -1.05 -10.60 7.89
CA TYR A 3 -1.29 -9.98 6.59
C TYR A 3 -0.88 -10.89 5.45
N LYS A 4 -1.52 -10.71 4.30
CA LYS A 4 -1.16 -11.35 3.02
C LYS A 4 -0.95 -10.28 1.95
N LYS A 5 -0.19 -10.62 0.91
CA LYS A 5 -0.09 -9.76 -0.28
C LYS A 5 -1.48 -9.59 -0.90
N ALA A 6 -1.77 -8.37 -1.35
CA ALA A 6 -3.01 -8.01 -2.02
C ALA A 6 -2.72 -7.64 -3.50
N PRO A 7 -2.44 -8.64 -4.38
CA PRO A 7 -2.05 -8.38 -5.77
C PRO A 7 -3.14 -7.68 -6.59
N GLU A 8 -4.41 -7.88 -6.27
CA GLU A 8 -5.56 -7.23 -6.89
C GLU A 8 -5.58 -5.73 -6.59
N ILE A 9 -5.32 -5.32 -5.34
CA ILE A 9 -5.14 -3.91 -4.99
C ILE A 9 -3.94 -3.33 -5.73
N LYS A 10 -2.82 -4.06 -5.79
CA LYS A 10 -1.63 -3.61 -6.55
C LYS A 10 -1.93 -3.42 -8.04
N ARG A 11 -2.80 -4.24 -8.64
CA ARG A 11 -3.24 -4.08 -10.03
C ARG A 11 -4.07 -2.80 -10.19
N GLN A 12 -5.06 -2.56 -9.32
CA GLN A 12 -5.87 -1.34 -9.34
C GLN A 12 -5.00 -0.09 -9.19
N ILE A 13 -4.07 -0.08 -8.23
CA ILE A 13 -3.14 1.04 -8.01
C ILE A 13 -2.27 1.32 -9.25
N ARG A 14 -1.80 0.28 -9.95
CA ARG A 14 -1.06 0.47 -11.21
C ARG A 14 -1.89 1.13 -12.29
N VAL A 15 -3.16 0.75 -12.43
CA VAL A 15 -4.09 1.39 -13.37
C VAL A 15 -4.27 2.85 -12.97
N LEU A 16 -4.56 3.14 -11.71
CA LEU A 16 -4.75 4.51 -11.22
C LEU A 16 -3.52 5.40 -11.44
N ILE A 17 -2.31 4.91 -11.13
CA ILE A 17 -1.07 5.67 -11.36
C ILE A 17 -0.93 6.04 -12.84
N LYS A 18 -1.23 5.10 -13.74
CA LYS A 18 -1.14 5.31 -15.19
C LYS A 18 -2.20 6.30 -15.68
N GLU A 19 -3.46 6.06 -15.37
CA GLU A 19 -4.60 6.85 -15.89
C GLU A 19 -4.62 8.26 -15.31
N LEU A 20 -4.24 8.42 -14.04
CA LEU A 20 -4.11 9.74 -13.39
C LEU A 20 -2.78 10.43 -13.69
N LYS A 21 -1.91 9.83 -14.50
CA LYS A 21 -0.60 10.36 -14.91
C LYS A 21 0.28 10.77 -13.73
N PHE A 22 0.32 9.96 -12.67
CA PHE A 22 1.19 10.19 -11.52
C PHE A 22 2.65 9.84 -11.84
N THR A 23 3.32 10.75 -12.55
CA THR A 23 4.71 10.61 -13.00
C THR A 23 5.74 10.53 -11.87
N HIS A 24 5.39 11.01 -10.68
CA HIS A 24 6.24 11.02 -9.50
C HIS A 24 6.16 9.71 -8.68
N ILE A 25 5.19 8.83 -8.99
CA ILE A 25 5.01 7.56 -8.26
C ILE A 25 5.60 6.42 -9.09
N LYS A 26 6.60 5.72 -8.54
CA LYS A 26 7.17 4.52 -9.15
C LYS A 26 6.36 3.29 -8.72
N PRO A 27 5.58 2.61 -9.59
CA PRO A 27 4.67 1.54 -9.17
C PRO A 27 5.37 0.32 -8.55
N ASN A 28 6.64 0.10 -8.90
CA ASN A 28 7.43 -1.00 -8.34
C ASN A 28 7.78 -0.79 -6.86
N GLN A 29 7.77 0.46 -6.39
CA GLN A 29 8.02 0.85 -4.98
C GLN A 29 6.74 0.85 -4.13
N ILE A 30 5.59 0.58 -4.74
CA ILE A 30 4.31 0.47 -4.04
C ILE A 30 3.98 -1.00 -3.82
N HIS A 31 3.79 -1.34 -2.55
CA HIS A 31 3.43 -2.67 -2.07
C HIS A 31 2.03 -2.64 -1.49
N CYS A 32 1.25 -3.70 -1.70
CA CYS A 32 -0.11 -3.77 -1.21
C CYS A 32 -0.29 -5.03 -0.37
N ILE A 33 -0.84 -4.85 0.83
CA ILE A 33 -1.15 -5.94 1.76
C ILE A 33 -2.58 -5.83 2.24
N ARG A 34 -3.14 -6.96 2.63
CA ARG A 34 -4.42 -7.05 3.35
C ARG A 34 -4.17 -7.59 4.75
N SER A 35 -4.63 -6.88 5.77
CA SER A 35 -4.55 -7.30 7.17
C SER A 35 -5.88 -7.89 7.64
N PHE A 36 -5.81 -8.94 8.48
CA PHE A 36 -7.00 -9.70 8.92
C PHE A 36 -7.31 -9.49 10.41
N ASP A 37 -6.29 -9.22 11.22
CA ASP A 37 -6.38 -9.08 12.68
C ASP A 37 -6.17 -7.64 13.17
N ALA A 38 -6.08 -6.66 12.26
CA ALA A 38 -5.82 -5.27 12.60
C ALA A 38 -6.93 -4.69 13.51
N LYS A 39 -6.56 -4.38 14.76
CA LYS A 39 -7.42 -3.73 15.76
C LYS A 39 -7.46 -2.21 15.55
N THR A 40 -8.04 -1.79 14.45
CA THR A 40 -8.15 -0.37 14.07
C THR A 40 -9.52 -0.03 13.52
N ARG A 41 -9.86 1.28 13.56
CA ARG A 41 -11.01 1.84 12.85
C ARG A 41 -10.70 2.19 11.40
N ALA A 42 -9.43 2.27 11.03
CA ALA A 42 -9.01 2.58 9.67
C ALA A 42 -9.45 1.49 8.68
N VAL A 43 -9.98 1.92 7.54
CA VAL A 43 -10.35 1.07 6.40
C VAL A 43 -9.10 0.68 5.60
N ALA A 44 -8.21 1.63 5.37
CA ALA A 44 -6.91 1.45 4.75
C ALA A 44 -5.87 2.39 5.38
N ARG A 45 -4.59 2.11 5.16
CA ARG A 45 -3.45 2.91 5.64
C ARG A 45 -2.33 2.95 4.61
N ILE A 46 -1.52 4.01 4.69
CA ILE A 46 -0.26 4.10 3.96
C ILE A 46 0.87 4.10 4.99
N TRP A 47 1.85 3.24 4.78
CA TRP A 47 3.09 3.18 5.54
C TRP A 47 4.22 3.73 4.67
N GLY A 48 4.89 4.77 5.15
CA GLY A 48 6.09 5.30 4.53
C GLY A 48 7.36 4.64 5.06
N MET A 49 8.34 4.42 4.20
CA MET A 49 9.68 4.03 4.63
C MET A 49 10.33 5.16 5.44
N ALA A 50 10.96 4.81 6.56
CA ALA A 50 11.67 5.78 7.37
C ALA A 50 12.86 6.37 6.57
N LYS A 51 13.04 7.70 6.66
CA LYS A 51 14.04 8.46 5.90
C LYS A 51 15.47 7.92 6.05
N ILE A 52 15.81 7.42 7.24
CA ILE A 52 17.15 6.89 7.55
C ILE A 52 17.59 5.74 6.64
N PHE A 53 16.66 4.89 6.18
CA PHE A 53 17.01 3.78 5.27
C PHE A 53 17.41 4.28 3.89
N HIS A 54 16.84 5.41 3.46
CA HIS A 54 17.25 6.06 2.23
C HIS A 54 18.61 6.74 2.40
N GLU A 55 18.77 7.54 3.46
CA GLU A 55 19.97 8.36 3.66
C GLU A 55 21.22 7.54 3.99
N VAL A 56 21.07 6.44 4.74
CA VAL A 56 22.22 5.65 5.21
C VAL A 56 22.51 4.43 4.33
N VAL A 57 21.46 3.73 3.89
CA VAL A 57 21.59 2.46 3.15
C VAL A 57 21.43 2.66 1.64
N GLY A 58 20.96 3.82 1.20
CA GLY A 58 20.75 4.11 -0.23
C GLY A 58 19.54 3.38 -0.82
N ILE A 59 18.65 2.84 0.02
CA ILE A 59 17.43 2.18 -0.46
C ILE A 59 16.47 3.26 -0.95
N GLU A 60 15.98 3.10 -2.17
CA GLU A 60 14.96 4.01 -2.68
C GLU A 60 13.67 3.95 -1.86
N PRO A 61 12.92 5.06 -1.70
CA PRO A 61 11.67 5.08 -0.95
C PRO A 61 10.69 3.99 -1.39
N ASN A 62 10.20 3.22 -0.43
CA ASN A 62 9.15 2.21 -0.63
C ASN A 62 7.95 2.53 0.26
N TYR A 63 6.75 2.21 -0.22
CA TYR A 63 5.50 2.48 0.48
C TYR A 63 4.63 1.23 0.51
N ILE A 64 3.89 1.06 1.61
CA ILE A 64 2.92 -0.04 1.76
C ILE A 64 1.53 0.55 1.89
N ILE A 65 0.63 0.15 1.00
CA ILE A 65 -0.81 0.34 1.14
C ILE A 65 -1.36 -0.90 1.85
N GLU A 66 -1.91 -0.70 3.04
CA GLU A 66 -2.60 -1.74 3.81
C GLU A 66 -4.10 -1.54 3.68
N VAL A 67 -4.83 -2.57 3.28
CA VAL A 67 -6.30 -2.63 3.38
C VAL A 67 -6.72 -3.55 4.52
N ASN A 68 -7.66 -3.11 5.36
CA ASN A 68 -8.15 -3.90 6.48
C ASN A 68 -9.32 -4.79 6.03
N ALA A 69 -9.13 -6.10 5.97
CA ALA A 69 -10.13 -7.06 5.49
C ALA A 69 -11.50 -6.91 6.19
N LYS A 70 -11.51 -6.65 7.50
CA LYS A 70 -12.76 -6.54 8.28
C LYS A 70 -13.63 -5.35 7.88
N ARG A 71 -13.05 -4.35 7.20
CA ARG A 71 -13.69 -3.07 6.88
C ARG A 71 -13.69 -2.77 5.39
N PHE A 72 -12.54 -2.89 4.74
CA PHE A 72 -12.35 -2.63 3.32
C PHE A 72 -13.19 -3.59 2.46
N ASP A 73 -13.16 -4.89 2.77
CA ASP A 73 -13.89 -5.89 1.98
C ASP A 73 -15.42 -5.80 2.14
N LYS A 74 -15.91 -4.96 3.06
CA LYS A 74 -17.35 -4.66 3.23
C LYS A 74 -17.81 -3.45 2.44
N LEU A 75 -16.90 -2.70 1.84
CA LEU A 75 -17.26 -1.61 0.95
C LEU A 75 -17.86 -2.22 -0.32
N SER A 76 -18.98 -1.66 -0.77
CA SER A 76 -19.47 -1.93 -2.12
C SER A 76 -18.58 -1.22 -3.13
N ASP A 77 -18.48 -1.78 -4.33
CA ASP A 77 -17.92 -1.09 -5.50
C ASP A 77 -18.76 0.14 -5.89
#